data_AF-A0A962DZH4-F1
#
_entry.id   AF-A0A962DZH4-F1
#
_cell.length_a   1.000
_cell.length_b   1.000
_cell.length_c   1.000
_cell.angle_alpha   90.00
_cell.angle_beta   90.00
_cell.angle_gamma   90.00
#
_symmetry.space_group_name_H-M   'P 1'
#
loop_
_entity.id
_entity.type
_entity.pdbx_description
1 polymer ?
#
loop_
_entity_poly.entity_id
_entity_poly.type
_entity_poly.pdbx_seq_one_letter_code
_entity_poly.pdbx_strand_id
1 'polypeptide(L)'
;MLVQLASLDLPAPPLPTGMGPTIAGEIAVEASRSVAKEALRRGHGGEAYSSLILRSLKPARYLERNLGHAGLGSEAYCHFTSPIRRFPDLLVHRALLSAVGGGEEPPSTGEVAEAALHASEREREAMILERDADDICAAFLLERELFEEGYGTRFEGEVSGVIRSGAFVRFGGRLGDVYE
;
A
#
# COMPACT_ATOMS: atom_id res chain seq x y z
N MET A 1 -5.40 -14.66 5.47
CA MET A 1 -6.10 -13.37 5.62
C MET A 1 -7.53 -13.39 5.08
N LEU A 2 -7.85 -13.92 3.89
CA LEU A 2 -9.28 -14.08 3.48
C LEU A 2 -10.07 -15.06 4.39
N VAL A 3 -9.43 -16.10 4.91
CA VAL A 3 -9.98 -16.95 6.00
C VAL A 3 -10.29 -16.14 7.28
N GLN A 4 -9.58 -15.03 7.49
CA GLN A 4 -9.75 -14.14 8.62
C GLN A 4 -11.00 -13.25 8.45
N LEU A 5 -11.36 -12.89 7.21
CA LEU A 5 -12.65 -12.23 6.92
C LEU A 5 -13.82 -13.17 7.25
N ALA A 6 -13.73 -14.44 6.85
CA ALA A 6 -14.74 -15.44 7.18
C ALA A 6 -14.90 -15.63 8.70
N SER A 7 -13.81 -15.55 9.48
CA SER A 7 -13.88 -15.59 10.95
C SER A 7 -14.46 -14.33 11.60
N LEU A 8 -14.65 -13.25 10.83
CA LEU A 8 -15.21 -11.97 11.29
C LEU A 8 -16.65 -11.75 10.79
N ASP A 9 -17.28 -12.80 10.23
CA ASP A 9 -18.58 -12.74 9.54
C ASP A 9 -18.62 -11.65 8.46
N LEU A 10 -17.49 -11.44 7.79
CA LEU A 10 -17.36 -10.50 6.67
C LEU A 10 -17.57 -11.26 5.34
N PRO A 11 -18.30 -10.67 4.38
CA PRO A 11 -18.47 -11.25 3.06
C PRO A 11 -17.12 -11.39 2.34
N ALA A 12 -16.82 -12.59 1.83
CA ALA A 12 -15.61 -12.88 1.08
C ALA A 12 -15.96 -13.51 -0.30
N PRO A 13 -15.50 -12.93 -1.42
CA PRO A 13 -15.72 -13.51 -2.74
C PRO A 13 -14.97 -14.86 -2.91
N PRO A 14 -15.49 -15.79 -3.73
CA PRO A 14 -14.84 -17.08 -3.99
C PRO A 14 -13.53 -16.89 -4.76
N LEU A 15 -12.52 -17.72 -4.43
CA LEU A 15 -11.19 -17.65 -5.06
C LEU A 15 -11.00 -18.75 -6.11
N PRO A 16 -10.94 -18.43 -7.41
CA PRO A 16 -10.59 -19.40 -8.44
C PRO A 16 -9.11 -19.82 -8.35
N THR A 17 -8.81 -21.07 -8.71
CA THR A 17 -7.44 -21.59 -8.80
C THR A 17 -6.75 -21.11 -10.07
N GLY A 18 -5.55 -20.54 -9.95
CA GLY A 18 -4.74 -20.10 -11.09
C GLY A 18 -5.13 -18.73 -11.66
N MET A 19 -5.21 -17.70 -10.81
CA MET A 19 -5.56 -16.34 -11.22
C MET A 19 -4.40 -15.57 -11.85
N GLY A 20 -4.68 -14.93 -12.99
CA GLY A 20 -3.87 -13.83 -13.51
C GLY A 20 -4.05 -12.54 -12.70
N PRO A 21 -3.21 -11.52 -12.94
CA PRO A 21 -3.21 -10.26 -12.18
C PRO A 21 -4.55 -9.52 -12.25
N THR A 22 -5.21 -9.50 -13.41
CA THR A 22 -6.50 -8.82 -13.60
C THR A 22 -7.59 -9.40 -12.71
N ILE A 23 -7.77 -10.73 -12.73
CA ILE A 23 -8.78 -11.42 -11.91
C ILE A 23 -8.48 -11.23 -10.41
N ALA A 24 -7.20 -11.30 -10.01
CA ALA A 24 -6.82 -11.04 -8.63
C ALA A 24 -7.16 -9.59 -8.20
N GLY A 25 -7.01 -8.63 -9.09
CA GLY A 25 -7.42 -7.23 -8.88
C GLY A 25 -8.92 -7.07 -8.73
N GLU A 26 -9.72 -7.69 -9.61
CA GLU A 26 -11.18 -7.65 -9.55
C GLU A 26 -11.71 -8.19 -8.22
N ILE A 27 -11.18 -9.32 -7.75
CA ILE A 27 -11.55 -9.91 -6.46
C ILE A 27 -11.18 -8.98 -5.30
N ALA A 28 -10.01 -8.35 -5.36
CA ALA A 28 -9.60 -7.39 -4.34
C ALA A 28 -10.54 -6.18 -4.28
N VAL A 29 -10.96 -5.67 -5.43
CA VAL A 29 -11.93 -4.56 -5.53
C VAL A 29 -13.30 -4.99 -4.99
N GLU A 30 -13.77 -6.18 -5.34
CA GLU A 30 -15.04 -6.71 -4.83
C GLU A 30 -15.00 -6.90 -3.30
N ALA A 31 -13.91 -7.45 -2.78
CA ALA A 31 -13.70 -7.61 -1.34
C ALA A 31 -13.68 -6.25 -0.64
N SER A 32 -12.92 -5.27 -1.15
CA SER A 32 -12.87 -3.89 -0.63
C SER A 32 -14.25 -3.24 -0.59
N ARG A 33 -15.04 -3.34 -1.66
CA ARG A 33 -16.42 -2.80 -1.69
C ARG A 33 -17.32 -3.48 -0.67
N SER A 34 -17.21 -4.79 -0.54
CA SER A 34 -18.04 -5.58 0.37
C SER A 34 -17.72 -5.24 1.83
N VAL A 35 -16.45 -5.14 2.20
CA VAL A 35 -16.05 -4.77 3.56
C VAL A 35 -16.36 -3.30 3.87
N ALA A 36 -16.26 -2.39 2.90
CA ALA A 36 -16.62 -0.99 3.09
C ALA A 36 -18.13 -0.83 3.35
N LYS A 37 -18.97 -1.54 2.59
CA LYS A 37 -20.43 -1.56 2.83
C LYS A 37 -20.76 -2.13 4.21
N GLU A 38 -20.03 -3.14 4.64
CA GLU A 38 -20.21 -3.75 5.95
C GLU A 38 -19.78 -2.82 7.09
N ALA A 39 -18.65 -2.13 6.95
CA ALA A 39 -18.19 -1.12 7.90
C ALA A 39 -19.24 0.00 8.07
N LEU A 40 -19.79 0.50 6.96
CA LEU A 40 -20.87 1.49 6.98
C LEU A 40 -22.12 0.96 7.69
N ARG A 41 -22.50 -0.30 7.45
CA ARG A 41 -23.66 -0.92 8.10
C ARG A 41 -23.47 -1.06 9.61
N ARG A 42 -22.26 -1.41 10.05
CA ARG A 42 -21.94 -1.58 11.48
C ARG A 42 -21.63 -0.26 12.18
N GLY A 43 -21.28 0.79 11.44
CA GLY A 43 -20.84 2.08 11.97
C GLY A 43 -19.43 2.06 12.55
N HIS A 44 -18.64 1.01 12.28
CA HIS A 44 -17.26 0.85 12.73
C HIS A 44 -16.53 -0.18 11.84
N GLY A 45 -15.22 -0.32 12.00
CA GLY A 45 -14.39 -1.30 11.28
C GLY A 45 -13.86 -0.81 9.93
N GLY A 46 -14.07 0.46 9.57
CA GLY A 46 -13.69 1.01 8.26
C GLY A 46 -12.20 0.87 7.99
N GLU A 47 -11.37 1.34 8.92
CA GLU A 47 -9.92 1.26 8.83
C GLU A 47 -9.42 -0.17 8.98
N ALA A 48 -9.93 -0.89 9.98
CA ALA A 48 -9.49 -2.25 10.28
C ALA A 48 -9.76 -3.21 9.12
N TYR A 49 -10.96 -3.17 8.54
CA TYR A 49 -11.32 -4.06 7.44
C TYR A 49 -10.58 -3.70 6.15
N SER A 50 -10.43 -2.40 5.85
CA SER A 50 -9.66 -1.95 4.68
C SER A 50 -8.19 -2.39 4.79
N SER A 51 -7.58 -2.23 5.98
CA SER A 51 -6.22 -2.70 6.25
C SER A 51 -6.07 -4.21 6.06
N LEU A 52 -7.06 -5.01 6.48
CA LEU A 52 -7.06 -6.47 6.27
C LEU A 52 -7.06 -6.83 4.79
N ILE A 53 -7.83 -6.14 3.95
CA ILE A 53 -7.83 -6.38 2.50
C ILE A 53 -6.47 -6.01 1.91
N LEU A 54 -5.95 -4.82 2.20
CA LEU A 54 -4.67 -4.35 1.65
C LEU A 54 -3.50 -5.26 2.04
N ARG A 55 -3.45 -5.70 3.30
CA ARG A 55 -2.42 -6.63 3.79
C ARG A 55 -2.54 -8.05 3.19
N SER A 56 -3.67 -8.39 2.60
CA SER A 56 -3.84 -9.66 1.89
C SER A 56 -3.21 -9.66 0.49
N LEU A 57 -2.92 -8.48 -0.07
CA LEU A 57 -2.27 -8.32 -1.36
C LEU A 57 -0.76 -8.46 -1.25
N LYS A 58 -0.12 -8.89 -2.33
CA LYS A 58 1.35 -8.87 -2.42
C LYS A 58 1.83 -7.43 -2.67
N PRO A 59 2.93 -7.00 -2.04
CA PRO A 59 3.58 -5.75 -2.37
C PRO A 59 3.98 -5.70 -3.85
N ALA A 60 3.83 -4.54 -4.49
CA ALA A 60 4.36 -4.28 -5.81
C ALA A 60 5.91 -4.27 -5.77
N ARG A 61 6.54 -4.56 -6.90
CA ARG A 61 8.00 -4.53 -7.07
C ARG A 61 8.37 -4.33 -8.53
N TYR A 62 9.54 -3.75 -8.78
CA TYR A 62 10.11 -3.71 -10.12
C TYR A 62 10.64 -5.10 -10.49
N LEU A 63 10.45 -5.47 -11.76
CA LEU A 63 10.98 -6.68 -12.37
C LEU A 63 11.29 -6.39 -13.84
N GLU A 64 12.27 -7.08 -14.38
CA GLU A 64 12.63 -7.07 -15.80
C GLU A 64 11.54 -7.70 -16.69
N ARG A 65 10.71 -8.56 -16.09
CA ARG A 65 9.59 -9.24 -16.75
C ARG A 65 8.25 -8.63 -16.35
N ASN A 66 7.37 -8.44 -17.34
CA ASN A 66 6.00 -8.01 -17.09
C ASN A 66 5.17 -9.18 -16.51
N LEU A 67 4.67 -9.00 -15.28
CA LEU A 67 3.75 -9.93 -14.63
C LEU A 67 2.32 -9.36 -14.51
N GLY A 68 2.06 -8.19 -15.09
CA GLY A 68 0.89 -7.36 -14.83
C GLY A 68 0.86 -6.75 -13.44
N HIS A 69 -0.19 -5.98 -13.15
CA HIS A 69 -0.35 -5.24 -11.91
C HIS A 69 -1.76 -5.46 -11.32
N ALA A 70 -1.86 -6.40 -10.38
CA ALA A 70 -3.15 -6.80 -9.81
C ALA A 70 -3.89 -5.63 -9.12
N GLY A 71 -3.19 -4.82 -8.33
CA GLY A 71 -3.81 -3.66 -7.66
C GLY A 71 -4.36 -2.59 -8.61
N LEU A 72 -3.99 -2.63 -9.89
CA LEU A 72 -4.49 -1.71 -10.93
C LEU A 72 -5.39 -2.43 -11.95
N GLY A 73 -5.53 -3.76 -11.86
CA GLY A 73 -6.24 -4.55 -12.87
C GLY A 73 -5.60 -4.48 -14.26
N SER A 74 -4.29 -4.26 -14.38
CA SER A 74 -3.62 -4.09 -15.67
C SER A 74 -2.75 -5.30 -16.05
N GLU A 75 -2.75 -5.69 -17.33
CA GLU A 75 -1.87 -6.73 -17.88
C GLU A 75 -0.44 -6.24 -18.12
N ALA A 76 -0.24 -4.93 -18.25
CA ALA A 76 1.07 -4.33 -18.44
C ALA A 76 1.15 -2.98 -17.71
N TYR A 77 2.20 -2.83 -16.89
CA TYR A 77 2.42 -1.59 -16.16
C TYR A 77 3.92 -1.38 -15.90
N CYS A 78 4.37 -0.14 -16.02
CA CYS A 78 5.68 0.31 -15.60
C CYS A 78 5.60 1.76 -15.14
N HIS A 79 6.58 2.20 -14.34
CA HIS A 79 6.73 3.62 -14.02
C HIS A 79 7.50 4.36 -15.11
N PHE A 80 7.03 5.55 -15.46
CA PHE A 80 7.59 6.39 -16.53
C PHE A 80 7.59 7.89 -16.22
N THR A 81 6.64 8.36 -15.41
CA THR A 81 6.31 9.79 -15.27
C THR A 81 7.15 10.55 -14.23
N SER A 82 8.15 9.93 -13.59
CA SER A 82 8.94 10.58 -12.53
C SER A 82 10.44 10.23 -12.55
N PRO A 83 11.16 10.39 -13.68
CA PRO A 83 12.57 10.04 -13.81
C PRO A 83 13.52 10.84 -12.90
N ILE A 84 13.10 12.01 -12.40
CA ILE A 84 13.88 12.83 -11.47
C ILE A 84 14.04 12.16 -10.09
N ARG A 85 13.05 11.36 -9.66
CA ARG A 85 12.98 10.80 -8.30
C ARG A 85 12.82 9.28 -8.24
N ARG A 86 12.77 8.59 -9.39
CA ARG A 86 12.68 7.13 -9.49
C ARG A 86 13.61 6.65 -10.60
N PHE A 87 14.64 5.89 -10.22
CA PHE A 87 15.62 5.35 -11.15
C PHE A 87 15.01 4.40 -12.22
N PRO A 88 14.01 3.56 -11.91
CA PRO A 88 13.38 2.72 -12.94
C PRO A 88 12.76 3.52 -14.09
N ASP A 89 12.13 4.67 -13.82
CA ASP A 89 11.58 5.54 -14.86
C ASP A 89 12.69 5.97 -15.84
N LEU A 90 13.90 6.29 -15.35
CA LEU A 90 15.04 6.67 -16.21
C LEU A 90 15.44 5.54 -17.17
N LEU A 91 15.46 4.28 -16.70
CA LEU A 91 15.73 3.13 -17.56
C LEU A 91 14.64 2.92 -18.62
N VAL A 92 13.37 3.12 -18.26
CA VAL A 92 12.26 3.06 -19.22
C VAL A 92 12.38 4.17 -20.27
N HIS A 93 12.77 5.38 -19.87
CA HIS A 93 13.03 6.49 -20.81
C HIS A 93 14.15 6.13 -21.80
N ARG A 94 15.28 5.58 -21.34
CA ARG A 94 16.39 5.14 -22.22
C ARG A 94 15.97 4.04 -23.18
N ALA A 95 15.25 3.03 -22.68
CA ALA A 95 14.72 1.95 -23.51
C ALA A 95 13.73 2.47 -24.57
N LEU A 96 12.84 3.40 -24.20
CA LEU A 96 11.89 4.01 -25.13
C LEU A 96 12.61 4.85 -26.19
N LEU A 97 13.59 5.68 -25.80
CA LEU A 97 14.39 6.47 -26.74
C LEU A 97 15.09 5.58 -27.76
N SER A 98 15.65 4.45 -27.32
CA SER A 98 16.23 3.46 -28.22
C SER A 98 15.19 2.89 -29.19
N ALA A 99 14.03 2.48 -28.67
CA ALA A 99 12.95 1.87 -29.45
C ALA A 99 12.36 2.81 -30.53
N VAL A 100 12.35 4.13 -30.28
CA VAL A 100 11.85 5.13 -31.24
C VAL A 100 12.95 5.70 -32.16
N GLY A 101 14.17 5.18 -32.10
CA GLY A 101 15.29 5.62 -32.95
C GLY A 101 15.94 6.94 -32.51
N GLY A 102 15.81 7.30 -31.22
CA GLY A 102 16.33 8.52 -30.63
C GLY A 102 17.84 8.54 -30.36
N GLY A 103 18.59 7.52 -30.79
CA GLY A 103 20.06 7.49 -30.70
C GLY A 103 20.65 7.05 -29.35
N GLU A 104 19.85 6.43 -28.48
CA GLU A 104 20.29 5.86 -27.20
C GLU A 104 20.42 4.33 -27.32
N GLU A 105 21.45 3.74 -26.72
CA GLU A 105 21.55 2.28 -26.59
C GLU A 105 20.58 1.78 -25.49
N PRO A 106 19.85 0.68 -25.74
CA PRO A 106 18.92 0.16 -24.74
C PRO A 106 19.70 -0.45 -23.58
N PRO A 107 19.22 -0.32 -22.33
CA PRO A 107 19.82 -1.03 -21.22
C PRO A 107 19.74 -2.55 -21.45
N SER A 108 20.80 -3.27 -21.11
CA SER A 108 20.83 -4.73 -21.22
C SER A 108 19.87 -5.38 -20.21
N THR A 109 19.42 -6.60 -20.51
CA THR A 109 18.53 -7.35 -19.59
C THR A 109 19.16 -7.56 -18.21
N GLY A 110 20.48 -7.72 -18.14
CA GLY A 110 21.21 -7.84 -16.87
C GLY A 110 21.15 -6.57 -16.04
N GLU A 111 21.43 -5.41 -16.66
CA GLU A 111 21.33 -4.10 -16.01
C GLU A 111 19.91 -3.81 -15.53
N VAL A 112 18.89 -4.14 -16.33
CA VAL A 112 17.48 -3.96 -15.93
C VAL A 112 17.12 -4.83 -14.74
N ALA A 113 17.55 -6.10 -14.72
CA ALA A 113 17.26 -7.01 -13.62
C ALA A 113 17.93 -6.58 -12.31
N GLU A 114 19.19 -6.16 -12.37
CA GLU A 114 19.92 -5.64 -11.21
C GLU A 114 19.29 -4.35 -10.68
N ALA A 115 18.99 -3.40 -11.58
CA ALA A 115 18.34 -2.15 -11.22
C ALA A 115 16.94 -2.36 -10.63
N ALA A 116 16.17 -3.31 -11.17
CA ALA A 116 14.84 -3.64 -10.65
C ALA A 116 14.90 -4.20 -9.22
N LEU A 117 15.86 -5.10 -8.94
CA LEU A 117 16.10 -5.62 -7.59
C LEU A 117 16.48 -4.50 -6.63
N HIS A 118 17.49 -3.71 -7.01
CA HIS A 118 18.01 -2.63 -6.18
C HIS A 118 16.95 -1.56 -5.90
N ALA A 119 16.23 -1.11 -6.93
CA ALA A 119 15.16 -0.11 -6.78
C ALA A 119 14.02 -0.62 -5.89
N SER A 120 13.66 -1.90 -6.01
CA SER A 120 12.63 -2.50 -5.14
C SER A 120 13.06 -2.58 -3.67
N GLU A 121 14.35 -2.81 -3.41
CA GLU A 121 14.89 -2.79 -2.04
C GLU A 121 14.92 -1.37 -1.48
N ARG A 122 15.44 -0.42 -2.24
CA ARG A 122 15.50 1.00 -1.84
C ARG A 122 14.12 1.61 -1.64
N GLU A 123 13.14 1.25 -2.45
CA GLU A 123 11.74 1.71 -2.28
C GLU A 123 11.14 1.21 -0.96
N ARG A 124 11.40 -0.06 -0.58
CA ARG A 124 10.96 -0.59 0.71
C ARG A 124 11.64 0.11 1.88
N GLU A 125 12.94 0.35 1.77
CA GLU A 125 13.70 1.04 2.81
C GLU A 125 13.25 2.49 2.98
N ALA A 126 13.05 3.22 1.88
CA ALA A 126 12.50 4.56 1.89
C ALA A 126 11.11 4.61 2.53
N MET A 127 10.22 3.67 2.20
CA MET A 127 8.88 3.59 2.80
C MET A 127 8.93 3.36 4.32
N ILE A 128 9.86 2.54 4.81
CA ILE A 128 10.04 2.33 6.25
C ILE A 128 10.53 3.62 6.91
N LEU A 129 11.52 4.28 6.31
CA LEU A 129 12.07 5.51 6.84
C LEU A 129 11.04 6.66 6.87
N GLU A 130 10.24 6.81 5.81
CA GLU A 130 9.13 7.76 5.75
C GLU A 130 8.15 7.50 6.90
N ARG A 131 7.76 6.24 7.09
CA ARG A 131 6.86 5.87 8.18
C ARG A 131 7.45 6.13 9.57
N ASP A 132 8.72 5.82 9.78
CA ASP A 132 9.40 6.10 11.05
C ASP A 132 9.46 7.60 11.33
N ALA A 133 9.68 8.42 10.29
CA ALA A 133 9.64 9.88 10.41
C ALA A 133 8.22 10.37 10.74
N ASP A 134 7.19 9.81 10.11
CA ASP A 134 5.79 10.13 10.40
C ASP A 134 5.42 9.76 11.84
N ASP A 135 5.86 8.59 12.33
CA ASP A 135 5.63 8.15 13.72
C ASP A 135 6.27 9.13 14.72
N ILE A 136 7.46 9.65 14.42
CA ILE A 136 8.12 10.69 15.23
C ILE A 136 7.30 11.99 15.21
N CYS A 137 6.87 12.45 14.03
CA CYS A 137 6.03 13.64 13.90
C CYS A 137 4.71 13.51 14.65
N ALA A 138 4.06 12.34 14.58
CA ALA A 138 2.83 12.04 15.30
C ALA A 138 3.05 12.05 16.83
N ALA A 139 4.20 11.58 17.31
CA ALA A 139 4.54 11.63 18.74
C ALA A 139 4.68 13.08 19.24
N PHE A 140 5.37 13.95 18.50
CA PHE A 140 5.47 15.37 18.83
C PHE A 140 4.12 16.09 18.77
N LEU A 141 3.28 15.73 17.79
CA LEU A 141 1.92 16.26 17.70
C LEU A 141 1.10 15.88 18.94
N LEU A 142 1.12 14.61 19.34
CA LEU A 142 0.42 14.14 20.53
C LEU A 142 0.96 14.80 21.81
N GLU A 143 2.28 14.96 21.94
CA GLU A 143 2.89 15.65 23.09
C GLU A 143 2.37 17.08 23.22
N ARG A 144 2.30 17.82 22.10
CA ARG A 144 1.76 19.18 22.09
C ARG A 144 0.31 19.23 22.56
N GLU A 145 -0.57 18.38 22.00
CA GLU A 145 -1.99 18.38 22.37
C GLU A 145 -2.17 17.98 23.85
N LEU A 146 -1.41 17.01 24.36
CA LEU A 146 -1.43 16.64 25.78
C LEU A 146 -0.90 17.74 26.70
N PHE A 147 0.05 18.56 26.24
CA PHE A 147 0.55 19.71 26.99
C PHE A 147 -0.51 20.83 27.08
N GLU A 148 -1.24 21.07 25.99
CA GLU A 148 -2.26 22.13 25.91
C GLU A 148 -3.57 21.75 26.62
N GLU A 149 -4.06 20.52 26.42
CA GLU A 149 -5.36 20.05 26.96
C GLU A 149 -5.22 19.26 28.27
N GLY A 150 -4.03 18.74 28.55
CA GLY A 150 -3.69 17.96 29.75
C GLY A 150 -3.73 16.44 29.53
N TYR A 151 -3.11 15.69 30.44
CA TYR A 151 -3.03 14.21 30.37
C TYR A 151 -4.37 13.47 30.60
N GLY A 152 -5.40 14.18 31.09
CA GLY A 152 -6.75 13.62 31.27
C GLY A 152 -7.60 13.63 29.99
N THR A 153 -7.06 14.19 28.91
CA THR A 153 -7.75 14.35 27.62
C THR A 153 -8.18 13.01 27.04
N ARG A 154 -9.40 12.98 26.51
CA ARG A 154 -9.99 11.80 25.87
C ARG A 154 -10.04 12.02 24.37
N PHE A 155 -9.48 11.09 23.63
CA PHE A 155 -9.49 11.10 22.17
C PHE A 155 -10.49 10.08 21.64
N GLU A 156 -11.18 10.45 20.58
CA GLU A 156 -11.91 9.48 19.77
C GLU A 156 -10.91 8.63 18.98
N GLY A 157 -11.27 7.38 18.71
CA GLY A 157 -10.41 6.49 17.94
C GLY A 157 -11.06 5.16 17.60
N GLU A 158 -10.46 4.48 16.65
CA GLU A 158 -10.90 3.18 16.16
C GLU A 158 -9.83 2.11 16.42
N VAL A 159 -10.25 0.92 16.86
CA VAL A 159 -9.35 -0.22 17.02
C VAL A 159 -8.85 -0.67 15.64
N SER A 160 -7.55 -0.52 15.41
CA SER A 160 -6.89 -0.87 14.14
C SER A 160 -6.17 -2.21 14.18
N GLY A 161 -5.94 -2.76 15.38
CA GLY A 161 -5.30 -4.06 15.56
C GLY A 161 -5.43 -4.58 16.98
N VAL A 162 -5.40 -5.90 17.14
CA VAL A 162 -5.45 -6.57 18.45
C VAL A 162 -4.33 -7.59 18.52
N ILE A 163 -3.63 -7.59 19.65
CA ILE A 163 -2.62 -8.58 20.02
C ILE A 163 -2.99 -9.19 21.37
N ARG A 164 -2.31 -10.25 21.79
CA ARG A 164 -2.60 -10.92 23.07
C ARG A 164 -2.57 -9.96 24.27
N SER A 165 -1.67 -8.98 24.25
CA SER A 165 -1.43 -8.06 25.36
C SER A 165 -2.22 -6.75 25.29
N GLY A 166 -3.05 -6.54 24.26
CA GLY A 166 -3.80 -5.29 24.13
C GLY A 166 -4.28 -5.01 22.72
N ALA A 167 -4.70 -3.76 22.50
CA ALA A 167 -5.20 -3.28 21.21
C ALA A 167 -4.47 -2.01 20.79
N PHE A 168 -4.34 -1.83 19.49
CA PHE A 168 -3.88 -0.60 18.86
C PHE A 168 -5.11 0.22 18.46
N VAL A 169 -5.10 1.50 18.84
CA VAL A 169 -6.18 2.44 18.52
C VAL A 169 -5.59 3.53 17.64
N ARG A 170 -6.21 3.76 16.48
CA ARG A 170 -5.91 4.93 15.63
C ARG A 170 -6.79 6.09 16.12
N PHE A 171 -6.21 7.25 16.33
CA PHE A 171 -6.97 8.44 16.71
C PHE A 171 -7.88 8.91 15.56
N GLY A 172 -9.00 9.53 15.91
CA GLY A 172 -9.87 10.23 14.97
C GLY A 172 -9.61 11.74 14.93
N GLY A 173 -10.19 12.43 13.95
CA GLY A 173 -10.10 13.88 13.77
C GLY A 173 -8.66 14.36 13.58
N ARG A 174 -8.33 15.53 14.13
CA ARG A 174 -7.03 16.21 13.94
C ARG A 174 -5.79 15.35 14.23
N LEU A 175 -5.89 14.36 15.10
CA LEU A 175 -4.79 13.44 15.44
C LEU A 175 -4.76 12.18 14.59
N GLY A 176 -5.84 11.88 13.87
CA GLY A 176 -5.93 10.80 12.88
C GLY A 176 -5.56 11.25 11.48
N ASP A 177 -5.85 12.53 11.16
CA ASP A 177 -5.68 13.13 9.83
C ASP A 177 -4.27 13.68 9.60
N VAL A 178 -3.25 13.22 10.35
CA VAL A 178 -1.84 13.69 10.23
C VAL A 178 -1.27 13.48 8.82
N TYR A 179 -1.96 12.67 8.01
CA TYR A 179 -1.56 12.25 6.66
C TYR A 179 -2.36 12.92 5.53
N GLU A 180 -3.30 13.83 5.83
CA GLU A 180 -4.01 14.69 4.83
C GLU A 180 -3.71 16.18 5.03
#